data_AF-A0A934MRU7-F1
#
_entry.id   AF-A0A934MRU7-F1
#
_cell.length_a   1.000
_cell.length_b   1.000
_cell.length_c   1.000
_cell.angle_alpha   90.00
_cell.angle_beta   90.00
_cell.angle_gamma   90.00
#
_symmetry.space_group_name_H-M   'P 1'
#
loop_
_entity.id
_entity.type
_entity.pdbx_description
1 polymer ?
#
loop_
_entity_poly.entity_id
_entity_poly.type
_entity_poly.pdbx_seq_one_letter_code
_entity_poly.pdbx_strand_id
1 'polypeptide(L)'
;MNKSHEVEYCNLELRFDRRQIQNFIRDLIQEGYSLYWSESEAQFLISIRTGRKLVKLKFQRLQNRYKIVGDYTIKDEKLSELLEKLINDTRGHAVVKRIKDRQIVIENIMFGEIIRLVEVSGMEHKIIYQRKPFVTVEEIIEAFSSKRAEERVPVLRYELDYELSVLSEALARQDEEGIAASKGRLAAMRIEMLQLEL
;
A
#
# COMPACT_ATOMS: atom_id res chain seq x y z
N MET A 1 -26.21 26.35 -5.82
CA MET A 1 -26.19 25.21 -6.76
C MET A 1 -25.48 24.07 -6.05
N ASN A 2 -26.20 23.23 -5.29
CA ASN A 2 -25.62 22.13 -4.52
C ASN A 2 -25.39 20.94 -5.46
N LYS A 3 -24.23 20.91 -6.12
CA LYS A 3 -23.76 19.68 -6.76
C LYS A 3 -23.24 18.79 -5.63
N SER A 4 -23.95 17.71 -5.30
CA SER A 4 -23.45 16.71 -4.37
C SER A 4 -22.31 15.95 -5.04
N HIS A 5 -21.10 16.52 -4.97
CA HIS A 5 -19.89 15.80 -5.33
C HIS A 5 -19.60 14.81 -4.21
N GLU A 6 -19.65 13.52 -4.54
CA GLU A 6 -19.40 12.44 -3.60
C GLU A 6 -18.57 11.38 -4.32
N VAL A 7 -17.42 11.06 -3.74
CA VAL A 7 -16.48 10.08 -4.25
C VAL A 7 -16.31 8.99 -3.20
N GLU A 8 -16.61 7.76 -3.59
CA GLU A 8 -16.40 6.57 -2.78
C GLU A 8 -15.15 5.84 -3.27
N TYR A 9 -14.20 5.64 -2.38
CA TYR A 9 -13.03 4.80 -2.57
C TYR A 9 -13.32 3.45 -1.93
N CYS A 10 -13.61 2.43 -2.73
CA CYS A 10 -13.84 1.07 -2.26
C CYS A 10 -12.57 0.22 -2.44
N ASN A 11 -12.32 -0.70 -1.51
CA ASN A 11 -11.15 -1.59 -1.51
C ASN A 11 -9.84 -0.81 -1.69
N LEU A 12 -9.73 0.36 -1.07
CA LEU A 12 -8.52 1.17 -1.14
C LEU A 12 -7.38 0.38 -0.50
N GLU A 13 -6.26 0.23 -1.20
CA GLU A 13 -5.05 -0.40 -0.70
C GLU A 13 -3.84 0.44 -1.14
N LEU A 14 -3.32 1.24 -0.21
CA LEU A 14 -2.10 2.04 -0.42
C LEU A 14 -1.04 1.67 0.62
N ARG A 15 0.22 1.68 0.19
CA ARG A 15 1.40 1.45 1.04
C ARG A 15 2.24 2.72 1.09
N PHE A 16 2.75 3.04 2.26
CA PHE A 16 3.52 4.27 2.51
C PHE A 16 4.78 3.98 3.32
N ASP A 17 5.83 4.73 3.02
CA ASP A 17 6.90 4.99 3.97
C ASP A 17 6.55 6.19 4.89
N ARG A 18 7.40 6.44 5.89
CA ARG A 18 7.22 7.56 6.82
C ARG A 18 7.24 8.93 6.12
N ARG A 19 8.07 9.09 5.08
CA ARG A 19 8.25 10.35 4.35
C ARG A 19 7.00 10.68 3.54
N GLN A 20 6.36 9.69 2.93
CA GLN A 20 5.13 9.85 2.16
C GLN A 20 3.97 10.29 3.06
N ILE A 21 3.83 9.74 4.28
CA ILE A 21 2.84 10.24 5.25
C ILE A 21 3.12 11.70 5.62
N GLN A 22 4.38 12.06 5.90
CA GLN A 22 4.75 13.42 6.25
C GLN A 22 4.50 14.41 5.10
N ASN A 23 4.81 14.01 3.86
CA ASN A 23 4.50 14.81 2.67
C ASN A 23 2.99 14.97 2.51
N PHE A 24 2.20 13.92 2.73
CA PHE A 24 0.75 14.01 2.65
C PHE A 24 0.16 14.96 3.69
N ILE A 25 0.65 14.92 4.93
CA ILE A 25 0.27 15.90 5.97
C ILE A 25 0.62 17.32 5.52
N ARG A 26 1.79 17.52 4.91
CA ARG A 26 2.19 18.83 4.39
C ARG A 26 1.25 19.30 3.28
N ASP A 27 0.92 18.45 2.32
CA ASP A 27 0.01 18.77 1.22
C ASP A 27 -1.39 19.16 1.77
N LEU A 28 -1.88 18.43 2.79
CA LEU A 28 -3.13 18.79 3.47
C LEU A 28 -3.07 20.17 4.16
N ILE A 29 -1.97 20.50 4.84
CA ILE A 29 -1.80 21.81 5.48
C ILE A 29 -1.74 22.92 4.41
N GLN A 30 -1.03 22.68 3.30
CA GLN A 30 -0.91 23.65 2.21
C GLN A 30 -2.25 23.94 1.54
N GLU A 31 -3.12 22.94 1.40
CA GLU A 31 -4.50 23.13 0.93
C GLU A 31 -5.43 23.81 1.96
N GLY A 32 -4.93 24.09 3.17
CA GLY A 32 -5.62 24.85 4.21
C GLY A 32 -6.44 24.01 5.18
N TYR A 33 -6.25 22.69 5.20
CA TYR A 33 -6.99 21.84 6.14
C TYR A 33 -6.53 22.02 7.59
N SER A 34 -7.50 22.13 8.49
CA SER A 34 -7.27 21.88 9.91
C SER A 34 -7.26 20.39 10.17
N LEU A 35 -6.16 19.87 10.71
CA LEU A 35 -6.00 18.44 10.95
C LEU A 35 -5.32 18.15 12.29
N TYR A 36 -5.61 16.96 12.82
CA TYR A 36 -4.97 16.39 14.01
C TYR A 36 -4.44 15.01 13.63
N TRP A 37 -3.25 14.66 14.09
CA TRP A 37 -2.72 13.32 13.93
C TRP A 37 -2.23 12.75 15.25
N SER A 38 -2.30 11.44 15.36
CA SER A 38 -1.79 10.68 16.51
C SER A 38 -1.17 9.39 16.04
N GLU A 39 -0.08 8.99 16.68
CA GLU A 39 0.62 7.75 16.40
C GLU A 39 0.61 6.85 17.63
N SER A 40 0.38 5.56 17.41
CA SER A 40 0.48 4.48 18.38
C SER A 40 1.37 3.37 17.82
N GLU A 41 1.62 2.33 18.60
CA GLU A 41 2.41 1.17 18.14
C GLU A 41 1.77 0.45 16.94
N ALA A 42 0.43 0.43 16.86
CA ALA A 42 -0.30 -0.31 15.83
C ALA A 42 -0.74 0.55 14.63
N GLN A 43 -0.92 1.85 14.82
CA GLN A 43 -1.51 2.72 13.80
C GLN A 43 -1.08 4.19 13.91
N PHE A 44 -1.09 4.86 12.76
CA PHE A 44 -1.02 6.30 12.61
C PHE A 44 -2.39 6.80 12.12
N LEU A 45 -2.97 7.78 12.80
CA LEU A 45 -4.31 8.31 12.48
C LEU A 45 -4.18 9.76 12.04
N ILE A 46 -4.79 10.12 10.91
CA ILE A 46 -4.97 11.53 10.50
C ILE A 46 -6.46 11.84 10.51
N SER A 47 -6.84 12.86 11.27
CA SER A 47 -8.20 13.39 11.35
C SER A 47 -8.25 14.76 10.67
N ILE A 48 -8.96 14.86 9.54
CA ILE A 48 -9.02 16.03 8.66
C ILE A 48 -10.40 16.65 8.78
N ARG A 49 -10.49 17.94 9.13
CA ARG A 49 -11.78 18.63 9.19
C ARG A 49 -12.18 19.13 7.80
N THR A 50 -13.29 18.60 7.29
CA THR A 50 -13.90 19.00 6.01
C THR A 50 -15.28 19.64 6.28
N GLY A 51 -15.32 20.97 6.30
CA GLY A 51 -16.52 21.72 6.71
C GLY A 51 -17.00 21.32 8.12
N ARG A 52 -18.17 20.66 8.21
CA ARG A 52 -18.76 20.18 9.48
C ARG A 52 -18.41 18.74 9.84
N LYS A 53 -17.72 18.00 8.97
CA LYS A 53 -17.37 16.60 9.18
C LYS A 53 -15.88 16.45 9.50
N LEU A 54 -15.56 15.31 10.10
CA LEU A 54 -14.18 14.90 10.38
C LEU A 54 -13.92 13.59 9.63
N VAL A 55 -13.06 13.64 8.62
CA VAL A 55 -12.59 12.46 7.90
C VAL A 55 -11.42 11.86 8.67
N LYS A 56 -11.44 10.55 8.91
CA LYS A 56 -10.40 9.84 9.64
C LYS A 56 -9.72 8.83 8.74
N LEU A 57 -8.46 9.07 8.38
CA LEU A 57 -7.62 8.15 7.62
C LEU A 57 -6.78 7.34 8.59
N LYS A 58 -6.94 6.01 8.55
CA LYS A 58 -6.29 5.07 9.46
C LYS A 58 -5.19 4.30 8.76
N PHE A 59 -3.96 4.58 9.13
CA PHE A 59 -2.78 3.92 8.59
C PHE A 59 -2.33 2.84 9.57
N GLN A 60 -2.46 1.57 9.21
CA GLN A 60 -1.92 0.46 9.97
C GLN A 60 -0.40 0.46 9.84
N ARG A 61 0.31 0.27 10.96
CA ARG A 61 1.77 0.19 10.96
C ARG A 61 2.19 -1.26 10.70
N LEU A 62 3.10 -1.45 9.74
CA LEU A 62 3.76 -2.72 9.47
C LEU A 62 5.27 -2.50 9.55
N GLN A 63 5.87 -2.84 10.70
CA GLN A 63 7.30 -2.62 10.99
C GLN A 63 7.74 -1.17 10.73
N ASN A 64 8.36 -0.92 9.57
CA ASN A 64 8.89 0.37 9.13
C ASN A 64 8.06 1.05 8.02
N ARG A 65 6.91 0.47 7.66
CA ARG A 65 5.97 0.96 6.65
C ARG A 65 4.59 1.16 7.24
N TYR A 66 3.72 1.79 6.45
CA TYR A 66 2.33 2.01 6.79
C TYR A 66 1.43 1.56 5.64
N LYS A 67 0.21 1.18 5.97
CA LYS A 67 -0.80 0.77 4.98
C LYS A 67 -2.15 1.39 5.31
N ILE A 68 -2.85 1.89 4.31
CA ILE A 68 -4.28 2.21 4.44
C ILE A 68 -5.08 1.12 3.71
N VAL A 69 -6.08 0.57 4.40
CA VAL A 69 -7.02 -0.39 3.81
C VAL A 69 -8.44 -0.02 4.20
N GLY A 70 -9.36 -0.12 3.24
CA GLY A 70 -10.79 -0.07 3.50
C GLY A 70 -11.53 0.89 2.57
N ASP A 71 -12.72 1.26 3.00
CA ASP A 71 -13.62 2.09 2.21
C ASP A 71 -13.72 3.51 2.79
N TYR A 72 -13.68 4.51 1.92
CA TYR A 72 -13.75 5.93 2.30
C TYR A 72 -14.73 6.68 1.42
N THR A 73 -15.60 7.48 2.02
CA THR A 73 -16.52 8.37 1.30
C THR A 73 -16.13 9.82 1.55
N ILE A 74 -15.80 10.53 0.48
CA ILE A 74 -15.28 11.89 0.50
C ILE A 74 -16.21 12.79 -0.28
N LYS A 75 -16.68 13.87 0.34
CA LYS A 75 -17.55 14.88 -0.27
C LYS A 75 -16.82 16.19 -0.57
N ASP A 76 -15.58 16.29 -0.13
CA ASP A 76 -14.73 17.44 -0.37
C ASP A 76 -13.88 17.17 -1.62
N GLU A 77 -14.07 18.00 -2.65
CA GLU A 77 -13.46 17.83 -3.97
C GLU A 77 -11.93 17.90 -3.88
N LYS A 78 -11.37 18.86 -3.14
CA LYS A 78 -9.92 18.99 -2.97
C LYS A 78 -9.33 17.79 -2.24
N LEU A 79 -10.03 17.28 -1.22
CA LEU A 79 -9.56 16.07 -0.51
C LEU A 79 -9.62 14.83 -1.41
N SER A 80 -10.62 14.75 -2.29
CA SER A 80 -10.72 13.70 -3.32
C SER A 80 -9.49 13.72 -4.24
N GLU A 81 -9.14 14.89 -4.77
CA GLU A 81 -7.97 15.08 -5.63
C GLU A 81 -6.67 14.69 -4.93
N LEU A 82 -6.51 15.05 -3.66
CA LEU A 82 -5.34 14.65 -2.87
C LEU A 82 -5.24 13.13 -2.65
N LEU A 83 -6.37 12.45 -2.41
CA LEU A 83 -6.38 10.99 -2.29
C LEU A 83 -6.09 10.30 -3.61
N GLU A 84 -6.56 10.84 -4.73
CA GLU A 84 -6.24 10.33 -6.07
C GLU A 84 -4.76 10.48 -6.40
N LYS A 85 -4.18 11.64 -6.06
CA LYS A 85 -2.72 11.82 -6.14
C LYS A 85 -1.97 10.77 -5.31
N LEU A 86 -2.43 10.47 -4.10
CA LEU A 86 -1.83 9.40 -3.29
C LEU A 86 -1.96 8.02 -3.94
N ILE A 87 -3.12 7.68 -4.50
CA ILE A 87 -3.32 6.41 -5.20
C ILE A 87 -2.29 6.28 -6.33
N ASN A 88 -2.09 7.34 -7.11
CA ASN A 88 -1.15 7.36 -8.23
C ASN A 88 0.31 7.28 -7.74
N ASP A 89 0.70 8.16 -6.81
CA ASP A 89 2.08 8.28 -6.30
C ASP A 89 2.56 7.01 -5.57
N THR A 90 1.64 6.30 -4.90
CA THR A 90 1.97 5.06 -4.18
C THR A 90 1.80 3.80 -5.03
N ARG A 91 1.42 3.94 -6.31
CA ARG A 91 1.00 2.83 -7.18
C ARG A 91 -0.03 1.92 -6.50
N GLY A 92 -1.02 2.56 -5.88
CA GLY A 92 -2.05 1.91 -5.10
C GLY A 92 -3.16 1.28 -5.94
N HIS A 93 -4.09 0.63 -5.25
CA HIS A 93 -5.25 -0.01 -5.84
C HIS A 93 -6.53 0.54 -5.20
N ALA A 94 -7.56 0.76 -6.01
CA ALA A 94 -8.86 1.21 -5.55
C ALA A 94 -9.94 0.97 -6.61
N VAL A 95 -11.19 0.88 -6.17
CA VAL A 95 -12.36 1.12 -7.01
C VAL A 95 -12.94 2.46 -6.62
N VAL A 96 -12.89 3.45 -7.50
CA VAL A 96 -13.35 4.82 -7.24
C VAL A 96 -14.70 5.01 -7.91
N LYS A 97 -15.73 5.31 -7.14
CA LYS A 97 -17.07 5.63 -7.64
C LYS A 97 -17.34 7.12 -7.45
N ARG A 98 -17.54 7.83 -8.54
CA ARG A 98 -17.90 9.25 -8.55
C ARG A 98 -19.39 9.37 -8.81
N ILE A 99 -20.11 9.99 -7.89
CA ILE A 99 -21.55 10.16 -7.97
C ILE A 99 -21.84 11.64 -8.23
N LYS A 100 -22.53 11.92 -9.33
CA LYS A 100 -22.95 13.28 -9.68
C LYS A 100 -24.25 13.25 -10.46
N ASP A 101 -25.25 14.01 -10.01
CA ASP A 101 -26.51 14.22 -10.74
C ASP A 101 -27.18 12.91 -11.25
N ARG A 102 -27.15 11.84 -10.43
CA ARG A 102 -27.64 10.47 -10.72
C ARG A 102 -26.83 9.67 -11.75
N GLN A 103 -25.73 10.21 -12.24
CA GLN A 103 -24.72 9.47 -12.99
C GLN A 103 -23.66 8.96 -12.01
N ILE A 104 -23.24 7.72 -12.21
CA ILE A 104 -22.15 7.11 -11.44
C ILE A 104 -21.06 6.73 -12.43
N VAL A 105 -19.85 7.23 -12.19
CA VAL A 105 -18.66 6.82 -12.92
C VAL A 105 -17.82 5.94 -12.01
N ILE A 106 -17.47 4.75 -12.47
CA ILE A 106 -16.69 3.76 -11.72
C ILE A 106 -15.34 3.57 -12.42
N GLU A 107 -14.27 3.89 -11.71
CA GLU A 107 -12.88 3.71 -12.10
C GLU A 107 -12.29 2.55 -11.30
N ASN A 108 -11.83 1.50 -11.98
CA ASN A 108 -10.98 0.50 -11.36
C ASN A 108 -9.53 0.93 -11.57
N ILE A 109 -8.80 1.14 -10.48
CA ILE A 109 -7.41 1.58 -10.47
C ILE A 109 -6.53 0.42 -9.97
N MET A 110 -5.47 0.11 -10.72
CA MET A 110 -4.42 -0.80 -10.30
C MET A 110 -3.05 -0.19 -10.58
N PHE A 111 -2.13 -0.33 -9.62
CA PHE A 111 -0.78 0.23 -9.71
C PHE A 111 -0.76 1.76 -9.96
N GLY A 112 -1.76 2.47 -9.44
CA GLY A 112 -1.92 3.91 -9.67
C GLY A 112 -2.47 4.29 -11.05
N GLU A 113 -2.88 3.31 -11.86
CA GLU A 113 -3.37 3.54 -13.22
C GLU A 113 -4.82 3.07 -13.38
N ILE A 114 -5.64 3.85 -14.09
CA ILE A 114 -7.02 3.47 -14.40
C ILE A 114 -6.99 2.33 -15.43
N ILE A 115 -7.46 1.14 -15.04
CA ILE A 115 -7.54 -0.03 -15.93
C ILE A 115 -8.92 -0.19 -16.57
N ARG A 116 -9.96 0.38 -15.96
CA ARG A 116 -11.35 0.27 -16.43
C ARG A 116 -12.17 1.48 -15.98
N LEU A 117 -12.98 1.99 -16.88
CA LEU A 117 -13.92 3.09 -16.65
C LEU A 117 -15.31 2.66 -17.11
N VAL A 118 -16.27 2.71 -16.20
CA VAL A 118 -17.68 2.36 -16.46
C VAL A 118 -18.56 3.53 -16.06
N GLU A 119 -19.41 3.97 -16.97
CA GLU A 119 -20.48 4.94 -16.68
C GLU A 119 -21.79 4.18 -16.48
N VAL A 120 -22.50 4.55 -15.41
CA VAL A 120 -23.78 3.98 -15.00
C VAL A 120 -24.79 5.12 -14.95
N SER A 121 -25.84 5.01 -15.77
CA SER A 121 -26.95 5.96 -15.84
C SER A 121 -28.27 5.18 -15.80
N GLY A 122 -28.96 5.23 -14.66
CA GLY A 122 -30.20 4.47 -14.47
C GLY A 122 -29.95 2.95 -14.53
N MET A 123 -30.51 2.29 -15.55
CA MET A 123 -30.32 0.85 -15.81
C MET A 123 -29.20 0.56 -16.83
N GLU A 124 -28.65 1.58 -17.46
CA GLU A 124 -27.63 1.42 -18.50
C GLU A 124 -26.22 1.44 -17.93
N HIS A 125 -25.43 0.43 -18.30
CA HIS A 125 -24.00 0.33 -17.97
C HIS A 125 -23.18 0.42 -19.26
N LYS A 126 -22.37 1.47 -19.39
CA LYS A 126 -21.52 1.70 -20.55
C LYS A 126 -20.06 1.60 -20.13
N ILE A 127 -19.33 0.63 -20.70
CA ILE A 127 -17.87 0.58 -20.55
C ILE A 127 -17.28 1.66 -21.46
N ILE A 128 -16.74 2.72 -20.86
CA ILE A 128 -16.09 3.81 -21.60
C ILE A 128 -14.68 3.41 -22.00
N TYR A 129 -13.95 2.82 -21.05
CA TYR A 129 -12.57 2.41 -21.26
C TYR A 129 -12.33 1.08 -20.56
N GLN A 130 -11.61 0.20 -21.25
CA GLN A 130 -11.07 -1.01 -20.67
C GLN A 130 -9.71 -1.24 -21.29
N ARG A 131 -8.66 -1.15 -20.48
CA ARG A 131 -7.33 -1.54 -20.91
C ARG A 131 -7.37 -3.03 -21.18
N LYS A 132 -7.09 -3.45 -22.42
CA LYS A 132 -6.78 -4.86 -22.72
C LYS A 132 -5.63 -5.26 -21.81
N PRO A 133 -5.61 -6.47 -21.22
CA PRO A 133 -4.62 -6.84 -20.21
C PRO A 133 -3.21 -6.61 -20.78
N PHE A 134 -2.55 -5.59 -20.21
CA PHE A 134 -1.13 -5.32 -20.35
C PHE A 134 -0.38 -5.71 -19.08
N VAL A 135 -1.09 -6.31 -18.10
CA VAL A 135 -0.42 -6.88 -16.93
C VAL A 135 0.28 -8.11 -17.43
N THR A 136 1.59 -8.01 -17.61
CA THR A 136 2.38 -9.19 -17.95
C THR A 136 2.38 -10.13 -16.76
N VAL A 137 2.56 -11.42 -17.02
CA VAL A 137 2.67 -12.41 -15.95
C VAL A 137 3.77 -12.01 -14.96
N GLU A 138 4.81 -11.29 -15.42
CA GLU A 138 5.85 -10.74 -14.55
C GLU A 138 5.31 -9.72 -13.54
N GLU A 139 4.45 -8.77 -13.92
CA GLU A 139 3.91 -7.77 -12.97
C GLU A 139 2.96 -8.39 -11.94
N ILE A 140 2.24 -9.46 -12.32
CA ILE A 140 1.44 -10.27 -11.37
C ILE A 140 2.38 -11.02 -10.42
N ILE A 141 3.44 -11.63 -10.96
CA ILE A 141 4.46 -12.31 -10.17
C ILE A 141 5.17 -11.33 -9.23
N GLU A 142 5.45 -10.10 -9.66
CA GLU A 142 6.09 -9.05 -8.86
C GLU A 142 5.17 -8.59 -7.72
N ALA A 143 3.89 -8.39 -7.99
CA ALA A 143 2.91 -8.04 -6.95
C ALA A 143 2.69 -9.17 -5.94
N PHE A 144 2.64 -10.43 -6.39
CA PHE A 144 2.49 -11.60 -5.51
C PHE A 144 3.79 -11.95 -4.76
N SER A 145 4.94 -11.81 -5.43
CA SER A 145 6.25 -11.99 -4.81
C SER A 145 6.52 -10.88 -3.81
N SER A 146 6.03 -9.64 -4.00
CA SER A 146 6.15 -8.59 -2.98
C SER A 146 5.48 -8.97 -1.66
N LYS A 147 4.29 -9.59 -1.68
CA LYS A 147 3.63 -10.09 -0.46
C LYS A 147 4.36 -11.28 0.15
N ARG A 148 4.80 -12.24 -0.67
CA ARG A 148 5.58 -13.38 -0.18
C ARG A 148 6.96 -12.99 0.34
N ALA A 149 7.62 -12.03 -0.29
CA ALA A 149 8.92 -11.49 0.12
C ALA A 149 8.77 -10.71 1.43
N GLU A 150 7.75 -9.86 1.56
CA GLU A 150 7.42 -9.17 2.81
C GLU A 150 7.17 -10.15 3.98
N GLU A 151 6.55 -11.31 3.71
CA GLU A 151 6.34 -12.38 4.70
C GLU A 151 7.59 -13.26 4.93
N ARG A 152 8.42 -13.48 3.90
CA ARG A 152 9.61 -14.36 3.96
C ARG A 152 10.81 -13.67 4.59
N VAL A 153 11.01 -12.36 4.36
CA VAL A 153 12.12 -11.58 4.93
C VAL A 153 12.22 -11.69 6.46
N PRO A 154 11.15 -11.54 7.27
CA PRO A 154 11.27 -11.72 8.72
C PRO A 154 11.60 -13.16 9.12
N VAL A 155 11.09 -14.17 8.40
CA VAL A 155 11.39 -15.58 8.68
C VAL A 155 12.84 -15.92 8.33
N LEU A 156 13.33 -15.46 7.18
CA LEU A 156 14.70 -15.67 6.72
C LEU A 156 15.72 -14.99 7.66
N ARG A 157 15.36 -13.86 8.27
CA ARG A 157 16.18 -13.23 9.32
C ARG A 157 16.32 -14.11 10.56
N TYR A 158 15.22 -14.72 11.03
CA TYR A 158 15.29 -15.66 12.15
C TYR A 158 16.13 -16.91 11.81
N GLU A 159 16.02 -17.41 10.58
CA GLU A 159 16.83 -18.55 10.11
C GLU A 159 18.33 -18.20 10.05
N LEU A 160 18.68 -16.99 9.59
CA LEU A 160 20.05 -16.48 9.61
C LEU A 160 20.61 -16.34 11.03
N ASP A 161 19.86 -15.75 11.94
CA ASP A 161 20.27 -15.57 13.34
C ASP A 161 20.51 -16.93 14.03
N TYR A 162 19.65 -17.90 13.74
CA TYR A 162 19.79 -19.27 14.21
C TYR A 162 21.06 -19.93 13.64
N GLU A 163 21.28 -19.87 12.33
CA GLU A 163 22.43 -20.53 11.71
C GLU A 163 23.76 -19.87 12.09
N LEU A 164 23.79 -18.55 12.32
CA LEU A 164 24.95 -17.85 12.88
C LEU A 164 25.27 -18.33 14.30
N SER A 165 24.24 -18.64 15.10
CA SER A 165 24.41 -19.24 16.43
C SER A 165 25.02 -20.64 16.34
N VAL A 166 24.51 -21.47 15.41
CA VAL A 166 25.06 -22.81 15.12
C VAL A 166 26.52 -22.73 14.67
N LEU A 167 26.85 -21.80 13.77
CA LEU A 167 28.22 -21.58 13.32
C LEU A 167 29.13 -21.16 14.48
N SER A 168 28.66 -20.29 15.38
CA SER A 168 29.41 -19.87 16.56
C SER A 168 29.75 -21.05 17.48
N GLU A 169 28.79 -21.97 17.69
CA GLU A 169 29.04 -23.18 18.47
C GLU A 169 30.03 -24.14 17.79
N ALA A 170 29.90 -24.34 16.47
CA ALA A 170 30.80 -25.19 15.70
C ALA A 170 32.24 -24.63 15.72
N LEU A 171 32.40 -23.30 15.62
CA LEU A 171 33.68 -22.62 15.78
C LEU A 171 34.28 -22.82 17.17
N ALA A 172 33.46 -22.73 18.23
CA ALA A 172 33.91 -22.95 19.60
C ALA A 172 34.36 -24.41 19.86
N ARG A 173 33.72 -25.37 19.18
CA ARG A 173 34.05 -26.80 19.25
C ARG A 173 35.13 -27.24 18.25
N GLN A 174 35.62 -26.33 17.40
CA GLN A 174 36.53 -26.63 16.29
C GLN A 174 36.04 -27.76 15.37
N ASP A 175 34.71 -27.85 15.20
CA ASP A 175 34.07 -28.84 14.33
C ASP A 175 34.14 -28.37 12.88
N GLU A 176 35.16 -28.81 12.14
CA GLU A 176 35.38 -28.37 10.75
C GLU A 176 34.25 -28.76 9.80
N GLU A 177 33.61 -29.92 9.98
CA GLU A 177 32.45 -30.32 9.18
C GLU A 177 31.24 -29.42 9.49
N GLY A 178 30.96 -29.17 10.77
CA GLY A 178 29.90 -28.27 11.21
C GLY A 178 30.10 -26.83 10.72
N ILE A 179 31.34 -26.35 10.70
CA ILE A 179 31.70 -25.01 10.18
C ILE A 179 31.46 -24.94 8.66
N ALA A 180 31.90 -25.94 7.90
CA ALA A 180 31.73 -25.96 6.44
C ALA A 180 30.25 -26.03 6.05
N ALA A 181 29.48 -26.90 6.71
CA ALA A 181 28.05 -27.06 6.48
C ALA A 181 27.27 -25.78 6.80
N SER A 182 27.57 -25.12 7.94
CA SER A 182 26.89 -23.89 8.34
C SER A 182 27.21 -22.73 7.39
N LYS A 183 28.46 -22.61 6.94
CA LYS A 183 28.84 -21.62 5.92
C LYS A 183 28.12 -21.84 4.58
N GLY A 184 27.91 -23.10 4.18
CA GLY A 184 27.13 -23.44 2.99
C GLY A 184 25.67 -22.98 3.09
N ARG A 185 25.01 -23.25 4.23
CA ARG A 185 23.63 -22.81 4.50
C ARG A 185 23.51 -21.28 4.55
N LEU A 186 24.46 -20.60 5.21
CA LEU A 186 24.51 -19.13 5.24
C LEU A 186 24.70 -18.52 3.84
N ALA A 187 25.50 -19.15 2.98
CA ALA A 187 25.68 -18.70 1.60
C ALA A 187 24.39 -18.81 0.78
N ALA A 188 23.64 -19.90 0.94
CA ALA A 188 22.34 -20.07 0.30
C ALA A 188 21.31 -19.04 0.79
N MET A 189 21.21 -18.83 2.10
CA MET A 189 20.32 -17.81 2.69
C MET A 189 20.69 -16.39 2.27
N ARG A 190 21.99 -16.09 2.10
CA ARG A 190 22.45 -14.80 1.57
C ARG A 190 21.97 -14.57 0.14
N ILE A 191 22.03 -15.59 -0.72
CA ILE A 191 21.53 -15.50 -2.10
C ILE A 191 20.02 -15.27 -2.10
N GLU A 192 19.28 -16.01 -1.27
CA GLU A 192 17.84 -15.83 -1.12
C GLU A 192 17.52 -14.39 -0.65
N MET A 193 18.26 -13.86 0.32
CA MET A 193 18.04 -12.50 0.84
C MET A 193 18.27 -11.42 -0.23
N LEU A 194 19.31 -11.56 -1.06
CA LEU A 194 19.59 -10.66 -2.18
C LEU A 194 18.50 -10.72 -3.27
N GLN A 195 17.85 -11.87 -3.45
CA GLN A 195 16.75 -12.03 -4.39
C GLN A 195 15.44 -11.42 -3.88
N LEU A 196 15.28 -11.27 -2.56
CA LEU A 196 14.09 -10.68 -1.93
C LEU A 196 14.20 -9.15 -1.71
N GLU A 197 15.39 -8.57 -1.83
CA GLU A 197 15.64 -7.11 -1.73
C GLU A 197 15.61 -6.38 -3.09
N LEU A 198 15.49 -7.11 -4.21
CA LEU A 198 15.37 -6.60 -5.58
C LEU A 198 13.92 -6.39 -6.00
#